data_AF-A0A2V8NLX9-F1
#
_entry.id   AF-A0A2V8NLX9-F1
#
_cell.length_a   1.000
_cell.length_b   1.000
_cell.length_c   1.000
_cell.angle_alpha   90.00
_cell.angle_beta   90.00
_cell.angle_gamma   90.00
#
_symmetry.space_group_name_H-M   'P 1'
#
loop_
_entity.id
_entity.type
_entity.pdbx_description
1 polymer ?
#
loop_
_entity_poly.entity_id
_entity_poly.type
_entity_poly.pdbx_seq_one_letter_code
_entity_poly.pdbx_strand_id
1 'polypeptide(L)'
;MGWHLKPVDIVVNPILDNSWTGGFKSLNFAPATRVAYNMKNWALAIEHYGDFGPLRDFVPAHDQYHMIYGVVGFKMKDWDVEPGVGIGVTAATDKVTLKLILSRDLN
;
A
#
# COMPACT_ATOMS: atom_id res chain seq x y z
N MET A 1 9.05 6.60 -5.53
CA MET A 1 9.18 8.07 -5.48
C MET A 1 8.54 8.58 -4.20
N GLY A 2 9.18 9.50 -3.47
CA GLY A 2 8.65 10.04 -2.22
C GLY A 2 8.93 11.53 -2.08
N TRP A 3 7.95 12.29 -1.60
CA TRP A 3 8.03 13.72 -1.31
C TRP A 3 7.73 13.96 0.17
N HIS A 4 8.60 14.74 0.83
CA HIS A 4 8.48 15.09 2.24
C HIS A 4 8.14 16.58 2.39
N LEU A 5 6.84 16.88 2.40
CA LEU A 5 6.25 18.21 2.44
C LEU A 5 5.70 18.52 3.84
N LYS A 6 6.58 18.49 4.86
CA LYS A 6 6.22 18.61 6.29
C LYS A 6 5.03 19.55 6.54
N PRO A 7 3.95 19.09 7.18
CA PRO A 7 3.81 17.80 7.88
C PRO A 7 3.42 16.60 7.00
N VAL A 8 3.23 16.77 5.69
CA VAL A 8 2.70 15.73 4.79
C VAL A 8 3.82 14.99 4.07
N ASP A 9 3.77 13.66 4.08
CA ASP A 9 4.58 12.81 3.21
C ASP A 9 3.71 12.15 2.13
N ILE A 10 4.21 12.09 0.92
CA ILE A 10 3.54 11.42 -0.21
C ILE A 10 4.53 10.43 -0.81
N VAL A 11 4.12 9.17 -0.88
CA VAL A 11 4.92 8.08 -1.47
C VAL A 11 4.11 7.45 -2.59
N VAL A 12 4.75 7.28 -3.73
CA VAL A 12 4.22 6.55 -4.88
C VAL A 12 5.24 5.50 -5.27
N ASN A 13 4.80 4.25 -5.26
CA ASN A 13 5.61 3.09 -5.57
C ASN A 13 5.03 2.37 -6.81
N PRO A 14 5.57 2.60 -8.01
CA PRO A 14 5.20 1.82 -9.18
C PRO A 14 5.85 0.44 -9.10
N ILE A 15 5.08 -0.57 -8.71
CA ILE A 15 5.59 -1.95 -8.58
C ILE A 15 5.29 -2.72 -9.86
N LEU A 16 6.31 -3.43 -10.36
CA LEU A 16 6.16 -4.47 -11.37
C LEU A 16 6.37 -5.81 -10.69
N ASP A 17 5.30 -6.61 -10.59
CA ASP A 17 5.34 -7.94 -9.98
C ASP A 17 5.51 -9.03 -11.05
N ASN A 18 6.07 -10.19 -10.71
CA ASN A 18 6.25 -11.30 -11.64
C ASN A 18 5.97 -12.65 -10.97
N SER A 19 5.13 -13.46 -11.60
CA SER A 19 4.85 -14.83 -11.18
C SER A 19 5.94 -15.85 -11.53
N TRP A 20 7.01 -15.44 -12.22
CA TRP A 20 8.13 -16.27 -12.72
C TRP A 20 7.76 -17.38 -13.72
N THR A 21 6.47 -17.58 -13.98
CA THR A 21 5.95 -18.61 -14.88
C THR A 21 5.93 -18.21 -16.36
N GLY A 22 6.09 -16.92 -16.69
CA GLY A 22 6.05 -16.39 -18.07
C GLY A 22 7.20 -15.44 -18.44
N GLY A 23 8.26 -15.37 -17.62
CA GLY A 23 9.38 -14.45 -17.82
C GLY A 23 8.93 -12.97 -17.80
N PHE A 24 9.49 -12.12 -18.66
CA PHE A 24 9.09 -10.71 -18.75
C PHE A 24 7.65 -10.50 -19.27
N LYS A 25 6.98 -11.53 -19.79
CA LYS A 25 5.61 -11.43 -20.28
C LYS A 25 4.56 -11.57 -19.16
N SER A 26 4.94 -12.08 -18.00
CA SER A 26 4.09 -12.22 -16.80
C SER A 26 4.28 -11.08 -15.81
N LEU A 27 4.74 -9.91 -16.27
CA LEU A 27 4.82 -8.73 -15.43
C LEU A 27 3.43 -8.15 -15.18
N ASN A 28 3.06 -8.03 -13.91
CA ASN A 28 1.85 -7.34 -13.47
C ASN A 28 2.20 -5.93 -13.00
N PHE A 29 1.27 -5.00 -13.13
CA PHE A 29 1.42 -3.64 -12.61
C PHE A 29 0.61 -3.48 -11.33
N ALA A 30 1.30 -3.35 -10.20
CA ALA A 30 0.71 -3.31 -8.86
C ALA A 30 1.09 -2.05 -8.07
N PRO A 31 0.73 -0.84 -8.55
CA PRO A 31 1.18 0.39 -7.92
C PRO A 31 0.62 0.53 -6.51
N ALA A 32 1.43 1.09 -5.62
CA ALA A 32 1.02 1.48 -4.29
C ALA A 32 1.25 2.98 -4.08
N THR A 33 0.33 3.64 -3.38
CA THR A 33 0.49 5.03 -2.97
C THR A 33 0.19 5.18 -1.49
N ARG A 34 0.86 6.12 -0.85
CA ARG A 34 0.64 6.47 0.55
C ARG A 34 0.72 7.97 0.71
N VAL A 35 -0.25 8.53 1.43
CA VAL A 35 -0.21 9.91 1.90
C VAL A 35 -0.27 9.87 3.41
N ALA A 36 0.74 10.42 4.07
CA ALA A 36 0.83 10.44 5.52
C ALA A 36 0.87 11.88 6.04
N TYR A 37 0.16 12.14 7.13
CA TYR A 37 0.23 13.36 7.89
C TYR A 37 0.96 13.08 9.21
N ASN A 38 2.14 13.67 9.36
CA ASN A 38 3.00 13.44 10.51
C ASN A 38 2.71 14.45 11.62
N MET A 39 2.40 13.92 12.79
CA MET A 39 2.31 14.67 14.04
C MET A 39 3.49 14.30 14.95
N LYS A 40 3.60 14.96 16.09
CA LYS A 40 4.75 14.80 16.99
C LYS A 40 5.01 13.34 17.41
N ASN A 41 3.96 12.58 17.68
CA ASN A 41 4.07 11.22 18.23
C ASN A 41 3.32 10.16 17.39
N TRP A 42 2.55 10.59 16.40
CA TRP A 42 1.64 9.74 15.62
C TRP A 42 1.68 10.17 14.16
N ALA A 43 1.41 9.26 13.25
CA ALA A 43 1.18 9.54 11.84
C ALA A 43 -0.17 8.97 11.43
N LEU A 44 -0.97 9.74 10.68
CA LEU A 44 -2.17 9.23 10.04
C LEU A 44 -1.87 9.07 8.56
N ALA A 45 -2.16 7.92 7.99
CA ALA A 45 -1.92 7.69 6.58
C ALA A 45 -3.14 7.09 5.88
N ILE A 46 -3.28 7.45 4.61
CA ILE A 46 -4.14 6.77 3.66
C ILE A 46 -3.22 6.06 2.68
N GLU A 47 -3.42 4.76 2.49
CA GLU A 47 -2.71 3.96 1.52
C GLU A 47 -3.66 3.41 0.47
N HIS A 48 -3.22 3.35 -0.78
CA HIS A 48 -3.92 2.65 -1.85
C HIS A 48 -2.99 1.61 -2.45
N TYR A 49 -3.49 0.39 -2.59
CA TYR A 49 -2.81 -0.71 -3.27
C TYR A 49 -3.67 -1.11 -4.46
N GLY A 50 -3.09 -1.05 -5.65
CA GLY A 50 -3.69 -1.53 -6.88
C GLY A 50 -2.99 -2.78 -7.38
N ASP A 51 -3.74 -3.65 -8.06
CA ASP A 51 -3.23 -4.64 -9.01
C ASP A 51 -4.09 -4.57 -10.27
N PHE A 52 -3.47 -4.14 -11.37
CA PHE A 52 -4.10 -4.00 -12.67
C PHE A 52 -3.99 -5.28 -13.51
N GLY A 53 -3.30 -6.31 -13.00
CA GLY A 53 -2.96 -7.50 -13.76
C GLY A 53 -1.82 -7.24 -14.76
N PRO A 54 -1.75 -8.02 -15.85
CA PRO A 54 -0.62 -8.00 -16.77
C PRO A 54 -0.39 -6.62 -17.39
N LEU A 55 0.86 -6.14 -17.41
CA LEU A 55 1.26 -4.85 -17.95
C LEU A 55 0.86 -4.64 -19.42
N ARG A 56 0.68 -5.74 -20.16
CA ARG A 56 0.35 -5.75 -21.59
C ARG A 56 -1.15 -5.81 -21.85
N ASP A 57 -1.93 -6.20 -20.85
CA ASP A 57 -3.36 -6.45 -20.96
C ASP A 57 -3.99 -6.30 -19.58
N PHE A 58 -4.24 -5.05 -19.18
CA PHE A 58 -4.88 -4.79 -17.89
C PHE A 58 -6.27 -5.40 -17.86
N VAL A 59 -6.60 -6.03 -16.74
CA VAL A 59 -7.92 -6.63 -16.55
C VAL A 59 -8.99 -5.51 -16.48
N PRO A 60 -10.26 -5.81 -16.78
CA PRO A 60 -11.35 -4.84 -16.63
C PRO A 60 -11.39 -4.25 -15.22
N ALA A 61 -11.77 -2.97 -15.07
CA ALA A 61 -11.76 -2.27 -13.78
C ALA A 61 -12.53 -2.99 -12.66
N HIS A 62 -13.57 -3.76 -13.01
CA HIS A 62 -14.31 -4.62 -12.07
C HIS A 62 -13.44 -5.74 -11.45
N ASP A 63 -12.51 -6.26 -12.24
CA ASP A 63 -11.64 -7.40 -11.91
C ASP A 63 -10.26 -6.94 -11.37
N GLN A 64 -9.97 -5.64 -11.40
CA GLN A 64 -8.74 -5.07 -10.82
C GLN A 64 -8.83 -5.10 -9.29
N TYR A 65 -7.73 -5.41 -8.62
CA TYR A 65 -7.66 -5.32 -7.17
C TYR A 65 -7.39 -3.88 -6.76
N HIS A 66 -8.25 -3.26 -5.95
CA HIS A 66 -8.01 -1.94 -5.38
C HIS A 66 -8.44 -1.87 -3.92
N MET A 67 -7.47 -1.65 -3.05
CA MET A 67 -7.67 -1.62 -1.61
C MET A 67 -7.21 -0.28 -1.05
N ILE A 68 -8.06 0.39 -0.27
CA ILE A 68 -7.73 1.64 0.40
C ILE A 68 -7.64 1.38 1.90
N TYR A 69 -6.52 1.72 2.53
CA TYR A 69 -6.31 1.58 3.96
C TYR A 69 -6.23 2.94 4.65
N GLY A 70 -6.91 3.05 5.78
CA GLY A 70 -6.57 4.03 6.81
C GLY A 70 -5.59 3.41 7.80
N VAL A 71 -4.45 4.07 8.04
CA VAL A 71 -3.36 3.56 8.88
C VAL A 71 -3.01 4.60 9.95
N VAL A 72 -2.77 4.12 11.17
CA VAL A 72 -2.28 4.94 12.28
C VAL A 72 -0.92 4.42 12.69
N GLY A 73 0.12 5.21 12.51
CA GLY A 73 1.47 4.89 12.94
C GLY A 73 1.80 5.56 14.28
N PHE A 74 2.43 4.83 15.19
CA PHE A 74 2.97 5.39 16.43
C PHE A 74 4.14 4.55 16.95
N LYS A 75 5.02 5.21 17.71
CA LYS A 75 6.17 4.55 18.33
C LYS A 75 5.81 4.08 19.74
N MET A 76 6.03 2.80 20.01
CA MET A 76 5.85 2.16 21.30
C MET A 76 7.19 1.57 21.77
N LYS A 77 7.94 2.35 22.57
CA LYS A 77 9.32 2.03 22.98
C LYS A 77 10.23 1.84 21.76
N ASP A 78 10.68 0.61 21.53
CA ASP A 78 11.57 0.23 20.44
C ASP A 78 10.81 -0.29 19.22
N TRP A 79 9.48 -0.31 19.29
CA TRP A 79 8.61 -0.75 18.22
C TRP A 79 7.96 0.42 17.51
N ASP A 80 7.93 0.36 16.18
CA ASP A 80 7.06 1.16 15.34
C ASP A 80 5.86 0.30 14.96
N VAL A 81 4.67 0.79 15.27
CA VAL A 81 3.41 0.05 15.12
C VAL A 81 2.52 0.82 14.17
N GLU A 82 2.04 0.14 13.12
CA GLU A 82 1.15 0.71 12.11
C GLU A 82 -0.06 -0.21 11.88
N PRO A 83 -1.05 -0.21 12.79
CA PRO A 83 -2.36 -0.78 12.52
C PRO A 83 -3.08 -0.02 11.42
N GLY A 84 -3.86 -0.75 10.61
CA GLY A 84 -4.72 -0.18 9.59
C GLY A 84 -5.95 -1.00 9.29
N VAL A 85 -6.95 -0.33 8.74
CA VAL A 85 -8.20 -0.93 8.26
C VAL A 85 -8.36 -0.58 6.79
N GLY A 86 -8.54 -1.61 5.99
CA GLY A 86 -8.73 -1.54 4.55
C GLY A 86 -10.20 -1.69 4.18
N ILE A 87 -10.62 -0.98 3.13
CA ILE A 87 -11.84 -1.24 2.37
C ILE A 87 -11.52 -1.52 0.90
N GLY A 88 -12.19 -2.53 0.36
CA GLY A 88 -12.11 -2.89 -1.06
C GLY A 88 -13.04 -2.02 -1.89
N VAL A 89 -12.56 -1.51 -3.03
CA VAL A 89 -13.36 -0.64 -3.91
C VAL A 89 -13.80 -1.32 -5.21
N THR A 90 -13.40 -2.58 -5.42
CA THR A 90 -13.81 -3.39 -6.59
C THR A 90 -14.37 -4.74 -6.15
N ALA A 91 -15.01 -5.46 -7.08
CA ALA A 91 -15.54 -6.79 -6.80
C ALA A 91 -14.44 -7.85 -6.58
N ALA A 92 -13.23 -7.62 -7.11
CA ALA A 92 -12.06 -8.45 -6.91
C ALA A 92 -11.37 -8.25 -5.54
N THR A 93 -11.89 -7.37 -4.68
CA THR A 93 -11.30 -7.07 -3.36
C THR A 93 -12.17 -7.53 -2.19
N ASP A 94 -11.50 -7.90 -1.09
CA ASP A 94 -12.16 -8.11 0.18
C ASP A 94 -12.86 -6.83 0.64
N LYS A 95 -14.08 -6.95 1.16
CA LYS A 95 -14.87 -5.79 1.60
C LYS A 95 -14.16 -5.00 2.70
N VAL A 96 -13.56 -5.73 3.65
CA VAL A 96 -12.84 -5.15 4.79
C VAL A 96 -11.64 -6.03 5.12
N THR A 97 -10.48 -5.43 5.33
CA THR A 97 -9.25 -6.13 5.72
C THR A 97 -8.60 -5.41 6.89
N LEU A 98 -8.06 -6.16 7.85
CA LEU A 98 -7.24 -5.60 8.93
C LEU A 98 -5.76 -5.80 8.60
N LYS A 99 -4.96 -4.76 8.83
CA LYS A 99 -3.52 -4.74 8.59
C LYS A 99 -2.80 -4.35 9.89
N LEU A 100 -1.67 -4.99 10.17
CA LEU A 100 -0.77 -4.60 11.24
C LEU A 100 0.67 -4.77 10.76
N ILE A 101 1.42 -3.68 10.72
CA ILE A 101 2.87 -3.72 10.54
C ILE A 101 3.52 -3.44 11.90
N LEU A 102 4.49 -4.28 12.25
CA LEU A 102 5.36 -4.09 13.39
C LEU A 102 6.80 -4.03 12.87
N SER A 103 7.52 -3.01 13.28
CA SER A 103 8.92 -2.83 12.93
C SER A 103 9.72 -2.53 14.20
N ARG A 104 10.96 -3.00 14.25
CA ARG A 104 11.88 -2.78 15.36
C ARG A 104 13.30 -2.76 14.83
N ASP A 105 14.07 -1.77 15.27
CA ASP A 105 15.51 -1.75 15.03
C ASP A 105 16.20 -2.78 15.94
N LEU A 106 17.11 -3.57 15.36
CA LEU A 106 17.83 -4.66 16.05
C LEU A 106 19.29 -4.32 16.37
N ASN A 107 19.73 -3.11 16.03
CA ASN A 107 21.11 -2.66 16.17
C ASN A 107 21.36 -1.93 17.50
#